data_AF-A0A931R970-F1
#
_entry.id   AF-A0A931R970-F1
#
_cell.length_a   1.000
_cell.length_b   1.000
_cell.length_c   1.000
_cell.angle_alpha   90.00
_cell.angle_beta   90.00
_cell.angle_gamma   90.00
#
_symmetry.space_group_name_H-M   'P 1'
#
loop_
_entity.id
_entity.type
_entity.pdbx_description
1 polymer ?
#
loop_
_entity_poly.entity_id
_entity_poly.type
_entity_poly.pdbx_seq_one_letter_code
_entity_poly.pdbx_strand_id
1 'polypeptide(L)'
;MSMKPGDWQVASSYQRFVANEGVPLYEGSALEDLNTLPLQEWERRGGRVAYTRLGEQENINLQVVEIPPKGALKPEHHLYEAVMHVLQGRGATTIWQEGEPKQTVEWEENALLAIPLNAWHQEFNSSSDEPCRVVFGTNMAHVINLYHNLDFVFDNPFSFQDRYSHSRQRFFADAGSQLNLRLFETNFIPDIKNFLLDPYPERGKRTSVMRLCMASASLSLHIAEISPGTYMTAHKHGPGAHVLCVGGEGYELLFMPGEESRRRVALKPTAVVSPRRNEYHQHFNTGSEPLRMLAFKEQGYSSKYGTGKSYQPALSAQDKDPNAEIFQISYQNEDPEISAEYYRALESKGITLRLPPLDQGGH
;
A
#
# COMPACT_ATOMS: atom_id res chain seq x y z
N MET A 1 -5.46 14.40 -32.01
CA MET A 1 -4.28 14.13 -32.87
C MET A 1 -4.42 12.75 -33.49
N SER A 2 -4.18 12.60 -34.79
CA SER A 2 -4.18 11.29 -35.45
C SER A 2 -2.87 10.55 -35.10
N MET A 3 -2.99 9.36 -34.50
CA MET A 3 -1.84 8.51 -34.14
C MET A 3 -1.21 7.89 -35.41
N LYS A 4 0.12 7.79 -35.45
CA LYS A 4 0.83 7.11 -36.55
C LYS A 4 0.79 5.58 -36.36
N PRO A 5 0.87 4.79 -37.45
CA PRO A 5 1.00 3.34 -37.35
C PRO A 5 2.27 2.95 -36.58
N GLY A 6 2.11 2.40 -35.37
CA GLY A 6 3.18 2.02 -34.44
C GLY A 6 3.03 2.63 -33.03
N ASP A 7 2.36 3.79 -32.93
CA ASP A 7 2.15 4.48 -31.64
C ASP A 7 1.07 3.81 -30.76
N TRP A 8 0.27 2.91 -31.34
CA TRP A 8 -0.85 2.23 -30.67
C TRP A 8 -0.42 1.29 -29.52
N GLN A 9 0.87 0.95 -29.45
CA GLN A 9 1.43 -0.02 -28.49
C GLN A 9 2.36 0.60 -27.43
N VAL A 10 2.55 1.93 -27.41
CA VAL A 10 3.63 2.57 -26.65
C VAL A 10 3.25 2.91 -25.19
N ALA A 11 2.00 3.33 -24.94
CA ALA A 11 1.54 3.72 -23.61
C ALA A 11 0.19 3.04 -23.28
N SER A 12 -0.01 2.68 -22.01
CA SER A 12 -1.29 2.18 -21.51
C SER A 12 -2.36 3.28 -21.48
N SER A 13 -3.63 2.91 -21.29
CA SER A 13 -4.69 3.91 -21.11
C SER A 13 -4.49 4.69 -19.81
N TYR A 14 -3.95 4.06 -18.77
CA TYR A 14 -3.57 4.73 -17.54
C TYR A 14 -2.45 5.76 -17.76
N GLN A 15 -1.37 5.39 -18.46
CA GLN A 15 -0.28 6.34 -18.77
C GLN A 15 -0.80 7.53 -19.60
N ARG A 16 -1.67 7.28 -20.57
CA ARG A 16 -2.34 8.36 -21.32
C ARG A 16 -3.23 9.23 -20.45
N PHE A 17 -3.97 8.63 -19.51
CA PHE A 17 -4.77 9.37 -18.53
C PHE A 17 -3.88 10.31 -17.71
N VAL A 18 -2.81 9.81 -17.10
CA VAL A 18 -1.90 10.64 -16.28
C VAL A 18 -1.24 11.74 -17.10
N ALA A 19 -0.83 11.44 -18.33
CA ALA A 19 -0.28 12.45 -19.24
C ALA A 19 -1.29 13.55 -19.58
N ASN A 20 -2.58 13.21 -19.77
CA ASN A 20 -3.65 14.18 -20.03
C ASN A 20 -4.03 15.01 -18.79
N GLU A 21 -3.90 14.45 -17.60
CA GLU A 21 -4.03 15.22 -16.35
C GLU A 21 -2.93 16.28 -16.21
N GLY A 22 -1.80 16.13 -16.95
CA GLY A 22 -0.70 17.10 -16.94
C GLY A 22 0.17 17.03 -15.68
N VAL A 23 0.20 15.87 -15.02
CA VAL A 23 0.84 15.67 -13.71
C VAL A 23 1.93 14.58 -13.76
N PRO A 24 2.84 14.50 -12.75
CA PRO A 24 3.93 13.54 -12.77
C PRO A 24 3.45 12.09 -12.66
N LEU A 25 4.10 11.22 -13.43
CA LEU A 25 4.05 9.76 -13.25
C LEU A 25 5.41 9.27 -12.72
N TYR A 26 5.44 8.83 -11.47
CA TYR A 26 6.65 8.29 -10.87
C TYR A 26 6.77 6.77 -11.09
N GLU A 27 7.91 6.35 -11.62
CA GLU A 27 8.23 4.96 -11.95
C GLU A 27 9.45 4.46 -11.18
N GLY A 28 9.70 3.15 -11.24
CA GLY A 28 10.80 2.48 -10.53
C GLY A 28 10.30 1.52 -9.47
N SER A 29 11.18 1.08 -8.57
CA SER A 29 10.82 0.12 -7.51
C SER A 29 10.77 0.76 -6.12
N ALA A 30 11.09 2.05 -5.99
CA ALA A 30 11.07 2.73 -4.70
C ALA A 30 10.92 4.25 -4.85
N LEU A 31 10.30 4.87 -3.86
CA LEU A 31 10.28 6.32 -3.64
C LEU A 31 10.69 6.57 -2.19
N GLU A 32 11.66 7.47 -1.99
CA GLU A 32 12.30 7.65 -0.68
C GLU A 32 11.39 8.34 0.35
N ASP A 33 10.53 9.26 -0.10
CA ASP A 33 9.70 10.08 0.78
C ASP A 33 8.49 10.64 0.02
N LEU A 34 7.28 10.20 0.39
CA LEU A 34 6.05 10.69 -0.22
C LEU A 34 5.60 12.07 0.28
N ASN A 35 6.08 12.54 1.44
CA ASN A 35 5.80 13.89 1.93
C ASN A 35 6.50 14.97 1.11
N THR A 36 7.72 14.70 0.65
CA THR A 36 8.52 15.68 -0.13
C THR A 36 8.49 15.47 -1.64
N LEU A 37 7.82 14.41 -2.11
CA LEU A 37 7.66 14.10 -3.54
C LEU A 37 7.08 15.31 -4.32
N PRO A 38 7.70 15.78 -5.41
CA PRO A 38 7.15 16.88 -6.18
C PRO A 38 5.79 16.53 -6.81
N LEU A 39 4.78 17.38 -6.58
CA LEU A 39 3.44 17.25 -7.15
C LEU A 39 3.14 18.40 -8.12
N GLN A 40 2.11 18.26 -8.96
CA GLN A 40 1.62 19.33 -9.82
C GLN A 40 0.15 19.66 -9.55
N GLU A 41 -0.25 20.88 -9.91
CA GLU A 41 -1.64 21.34 -9.81
C GLU A 41 -2.58 20.34 -10.48
N TRP A 42 -3.64 19.98 -9.76
CA TRP A 42 -4.56 18.95 -10.18
C TRP A 42 -5.87 19.59 -10.62
N GLU A 43 -6.02 19.91 -11.90
CA GLU A 43 -7.19 20.65 -12.39
C GLU A 43 -8.51 19.90 -12.09
N ARG A 44 -8.52 18.58 -12.28
CA ARG A 44 -9.71 17.72 -12.15
C ARG A 44 -10.30 17.75 -10.73
N ARG A 45 -9.45 17.68 -9.70
CA ARG A 45 -9.89 17.61 -8.30
C ARG A 45 -9.48 18.81 -7.45
N GLY A 46 -8.77 19.80 -7.99
CA GLY A 46 -8.11 20.82 -7.19
C GLY A 46 -6.96 20.25 -6.33
N GLY A 47 -6.23 21.12 -5.66
CA GLY A 47 -5.02 20.74 -4.93
C GLY A 47 -3.90 20.30 -5.87
N ARG A 48 -3.01 19.42 -5.39
CA ARG A 48 -1.88 18.91 -6.18
C ARG A 48 -1.80 17.40 -6.12
N VAL A 49 -1.35 16.77 -7.20
CA VAL A 49 -1.23 15.31 -7.30
C VAL A 49 0.04 14.86 -8.02
N ALA A 50 0.43 13.63 -7.74
CA ALA A 50 1.23 12.79 -8.61
C ALA A 50 0.72 11.36 -8.57
N TYR A 51 0.94 10.65 -9.68
CA TYR A 51 0.56 9.26 -9.84
C TYR A 51 1.81 8.38 -9.85
N THR A 52 1.64 7.10 -9.55
CA THR A 52 2.74 6.13 -9.62
C THR A 52 2.47 4.99 -10.59
N ARG A 53 3.56 4.42 -11.12
CA ARG A 53 3.62 3.14 -11.83
C ARG A 53 4.87 2.41 -11.33
N LEU A 54 4.83 2.00 -10.06
CA LEU A 54 5.96 1.33 -9.43
C LEU A 54 5.94 -0.17 -9.73
N GLY A 55 7.11 -0.81 -9.72
CA GLY A 55 7.27 -2.24 -9.95
C GLY A 55 6.99 -2.69 -11.39
N GLU A 56 7.00 -1.75 -12.35
CA GLU A 56 6.73 -1.99 -13.78
C GLU A 56 5.35 -2.64 -14.05
N GLN A 57 4.36 -2.30 -13.23
CA GLN A 57 3.01 -2.87 -13.27
C GLN A 57 1.93 -1.77 -13.14
N GLU A 58 0.69 -2.13 -13.47
CA GLU A 58 -0.48 -1.23 -13.44
C GLU A 58 -1.71 -1.91 -12.82
N ASN A 59 -1.47 -2.85 -11.91
CA ASN A 59 -2.51 -3.54 -11.14
C ASN A 59 -2.95 -2.68 -9.95
N ILE A 60 -1.98 -2.13 -9.22
CA ILE A 60 -2.16 -1.14 -8.15
C ILE A 60 -1.34 0.10 -8.49
N ASN A 61 -1.84 1.27 -8.10
CA ASN A 61 -1.09 2.51 -8.14
C ASN A 61 -1.37 3.36 -6.89
N LEU A 62 -0.44 4.25 -6.60
CA LEU A 62 -0.63 5.29 -5.60
C LEU A 62 -1.00 6.62 -6.27
N GLN A 63 -1.90 7.36 -5.63
CA GLN A 63 -2.15 8.77 -5.91
C GLN A 63 -1.68 9.56 -4.70
N VAL A 64 -0.61 10.35 -4.85
CA VAL A 64 -0.04 11.17 -3.77
C VAL A 64 -0.64 12.56 -3.92
N VAL A 65 -1.40 13.00 -2.93
CA VAL A 65 -2.24 14.20 -3.02
C VAL A 65 -1.88 15.17 -1.90
N GLU A 66 -1.85 16.45 -2.25
CA GLU A 66 -1.70 17.56 -1.31
C GLU A 66 -2.92 18.47 -1.39
N ILE A 67 -3.53 18.73 -0.23
CA ILE A 67 -4.65 19.66 -0.09
C ILE A 67 -4.11 20.93 0.60
N PRO A 68 -4.20 22.10 -0.05
CA PRO A 68 -3.65 23.33 0.52
C PRO A 68 -4.36 23.72 1.84
N PRO A 69 -3.76 24.59 2.67
CA PRO A 69 -4.40 25.09 3.88
C PRO A 69 -5.80 25.64 3.61
N LYS A 70 -6.78 25.26 4.44
CA LYS A 70 -8.21 25.59 4.27
C LYS A 70 -8.82 25.14 2.94
N GLY A 71 -8.09 24.33 2.17
CA GLY A 71 -8.48 23.84 0.87
C GLY A 71 -9.42 22.64 0.96
N ALA A 72 -10.01 22.33 -0.18
CA ALA A 72 -10.77 21.12 -0.39
C ALA A 72 -10.48 20.60 -1.79
N LEU A 73 -10.56 19.29 -1.96
CA LEU A 73 -10.67 18.71 -3.30
C LEU A 73 -12.09 18.95 -3.82
N LYS A 74 -12.28 18.90 -5.14
CA LYS A 74 -13.58 18.84 -5.79
C LYS A 74 -14.18 17.44 -5.55
N PRO A 75 -15.50 17.30 -5.46
CA PRO A 75 -16.13 15.98 -5.36
C PRO A 75 -15.81 15.07 -6.55
N GLU A 76 -15.66 13.77 -6.31
CA GLU A 76 -15.71 12.74 -7.36
C GLU A 76 -16.41 11.48 -6.88
N HIS A 77 -16.74 10.61 -7.83
CA HIS A 77 -16.96 9.18 -7.60
C HIS A 77 -16.23 8.40 -8.70
N HIS A 78 -16.01 7.11 -8.49
CA HIS A 78 -15.26 6.29 -9.43
C HIS A 78 -15.54 4.78 -9.31
N LEU A 79 -15.38 4.06 -10.43
CA LEU A 79 -15.46 2.60 -10.54
C LEU A 79 -14.12 1.86 -10.29
N TYR A 80 -13.21 2.46 -9.55
CA TYR A 80 -12.08 1.76 -8.95
C TYR A 80 -12.17 1.74 -7.42
N GLU A 81 -11.42 0.86 -6.78
CA GLU A 81 -11.36 0.76 -5.33
C GLU A 81 -10.20 1.62 -4.80
N ALA A 82 -10.43 2.31 -3.68
CA ALA A 82 -9.46 3.22 -3.09
C ALA A 82 -9.49 3.16 -1.57
N VAL A 83 -8.30 3.15 -0.97
CA VAL A 83 -8.13 3.38 0.47
C VAL A 83 -7.14 4.53 0.66
N MET A 84 -7.59 5.53 1.41
CA MET A 84 -6.83 6.72 1.75
C MET A 84 -6.03 6.47 3.03
N HIS A 85 -4.77 6.87 3.02
CA HIS A 85 -3.93 6.97 4.22
C HIS A 85 -3.42 8.41 4.37
N VAL A 86 -3.50 8.95 5.58
CA VAL A 86 -3.05 10.31 5.90
C VAL A 86 -1.58 10.29 6.28
N LEU A 87 -0.72 10.84 5.43
CA LEU A 87 0.72 10.89 5.65
C LEU A 87 1.12 12.05 6.58
N GLN A 88 0.43 13.19 6.46
CA GLN A 88 0.66 14.39 7.25
C GLN A 88 -0.60 15.26 7.29
N GLY A 89 -0.90 15.84 8.45
CA GLY A 89 -1.97 16.82 8.61
C GLY A 89 -3.27 16.22 9.17
N ARG A 90 -4.35 17.00 9.09
CA ARG A 90 -5.67 16.63 9.60
C ARG A 90 -6.78 17.25 8.75
N GLY A 91 -7.93 16.62 8.75
CA GLY A 91 -9.00 16.99 7.84
C GLY A 91 -10.25 16.17 8.06
N ALA A 92 -11.08 16.19 7.03
CA ALA A 92 -12.27 15.37 6.98
C ALA A 92 -12.57 14.92 5.56
N THR A 93 -13.25 13.79 5.42
CA THR A 93 -13.81 13.32 4.15
C THR A 93 -15.32 13.21 4.30
N THR A 94 -16.06 13.85 3.40
CA THR A 94 -17.51 13.71 3.30
C THR A 94 -17.83 12.71 2.20
N ILE A 95 -18.66 11.70 2.49
CA ILE A 95 -19.00 10.56 1.62
C ILE A 95 -20.52 10.41 1.52
N TRP A 96 -21.04 10.11 0.33
CA TRP A 96 -22.47 9.86 0.09
C TRP A 96 -22.74 8.99 -1.14
N GLN A 97 -23.90 8.32 -1.15
CA GLN A 97 -24.48 7.81 -2.40
C GLN A 97 -25.36 8.88 -3.03
N GLU A 98 -25.53 8.82 -4.34
CA GLU A 98 -26.46 9.70 -5.06
C GLU A 98 -27.87 9.60 -4.45
N GLY A 99 -28.46 10.76 -4.11
CA GLY A 99 -29.79 10.82 -3.46
C GLY A 99 -29.82 10.47 -1.97
N GLU A 100 -28.70 10.11 -1.34
CA GLU A 100 -28.61 9.83 0.10
C GLU A 100 -27.96 10.99 0.89
N PRO A 101 -28.21 11.10 2.21
CA PRO A 101 -27.54 12.09 3.04
C PRO A 101 -26.03 11.87 3.14
N LYS A 102 -25.29 12.98 3.28
CA LYS A 102 -23.84 13.00 3.46
C LYS A 102 -23.43 12.53 4.86
N GLN A 103 -22.33 11.80 4.93
CA GLN A 103 -21.65 11.43 6.17
C GLN A 103 -20.21 11.95 6.13
N THR A 104 -19.76 12.55 7.23
CA THR A 104 -18.40 13.07 7.34
C THR A 104 -17.59 12.25 8.35
N VAL A 105 -16.36 11.92 7.97
CA VAL A 105 -15.38 11.24 8.81
C VAL A 105 -14.18 12.18 9.00
N GLU A 106 -13.87 12.52 10.24
CA GLU A 106 -12.68 13.29 10.58
C GLU A 106 -11.47 12.36 10.70
N TRP A 107 -10.31 12.86 10.30
CA TRP A 107 -9.07 12.10 10.29
C TRP A 107 -7.87 12.99 10.58
N GLU A 108 -6.80 12.36 11.04
CA GLU A 108 -5.50 12.98 11.28
C GLU A 108 -4.37 12.06 10.78
N GLU A 109 -3.12 12.47 10.98
CA GLU A 109 -1.94 11.71 10.58
C GLU A 109 -2.05 10.26 11.06
N ASN A 110 -1.69 9.33 10.17
CA ASN A 110 -1.74 7.88 10.38
C ASN A 110 -3.13 7.24 10.26
N ALA A 111 -4.18 8.01 10.02
CA ALA A 111 -5.50 7.45 9.74
C ALA A 111 -5.51 6.66 8.42
N LEU A 112 -6.38 5.66 8.36
CA LEU A 112 -6.68 4.86 7.17
C LEU A 112 -8.20 4.84 6.99
N LEU A 113 -8.67 5.32 5.83
CA LEU A 113 -10.08 5.45 5.51
C LEU A 113 -10.36 4.79 4.16
N ALA A 114 -11.31 3.87 4.12
CA ALA A 114 -11.74 3.29 2.86
C ALA A 114 -12.77 4.17 2.17
N ILE A 115 -12.61 4.36 0.86
CA ILE A 115 -13.58 5.08 0.01
C ILE A 115 -14.47 4.02 -0.63
N PRO A 116 -15.79 3.97 -0.32
CA PRO A 116 -16.67 2.97 -0.90
C PRO A 116 -16.76 3.09 -2.43
N LEU A 117 -16.80 1.96 -3.12
CA LEU A 117 -16.86 1.90 -4.58
C LEU A 117 -18.03 2.73 -5.12
N ASN A 118 -17.72 3.66 -6.03
CA ASN A 118 -18.65 4.58 -6.67
C ASN A 118 -19.50 5.47 -5.76
N ALA A 119 -19.19 5.56 -4.47
CA ALA A 119 -19.76 6.61 -3.63
C ALA A 119 -19.09 7.94 -3.96
N TRP A 120 -19.85 9.04 -3.94
CA TRP A 120 -19.27 10.36 -3.98
C TRP A 120 -18.44 10.63 -2.73
N HIS A 121 -17.32 11.31 -2.89
CA HIS A 121 -16.49 11.75 -1.78
C HIS A 121 -15.81 13.10 -2.04
N GLN A 122 -15.50 13.79 -0.96
CA GLN A 122 -14.78 15.06 -0.97
C GLN A 122 -13.93 15.22 0.29
N GLU A 123 -12.65 15.52 0.10
CA GLU A 123 -11.66 15.72 1.16
C GLU A 123 -11.42 17.20 1.45
N PHE A 124 -11.25 17.51 2.73
CA PHE A 124 -11.05 18.86 3.25
C PHE A 124 -9.82 18.92 4.15
N ASN A 125 -9.00 19.96 4.01
CA ASN A 125 -7.93 20.25 4.96
C ASN A 125 -8.45 21.20 6.06
N SER A 126 -8.40 20.73 7.31
CA SER A 126 -8.86 21.49 8.48
C SER A 126 -7.81 22.45 9.05
N SER A 127 -6.59 22.43 8.50
CA SER A 127 -5.50 23.32 8.92
C SER A 127 -5.63 24.72 8.31
N SER A 128 -5.22 25.73 9.08
CA SER A 128 -5.29 27.14 8.66
C SER A 128 -4.09 27.63 7.86
N ASP A 129 -2.95 26.95 8.00
CA ASP A 129 -1.62 27.38 7.59
C ASP A 129 -0.76 26.24 7.03
N GLU A 130 -0.98 25.00 7.46
CA GLU A 130 -0.25 23.82 6.95
C GLU A 130 -1.03 23.05 5.87
N PRO A 131 -0.37 22.57 4.80
CA PRO A 131 -0.98 21.65 3.85
C PRO A 131 -1.23 20.27 4.48
N CYS A 132 -2.13 19.50 3.88
CA CYS A 132 -2.34 18.10 4.23
C CYS A 132 -1.80 17.20 3.12
N ARG A 133 -1.12 16.12 3.49
CA ARG A 133 -0.59 15.11 2.57
C ARG A 133 -1.29 13.78 2.78
N VAL A 134 -1.89 13.25 1.73
CA VAL A 134 -2.57 11.94 1.75
C VAL A 134 -2.09 11.08 0.58
N VAL A 135 -2.20 9.77 0.73
CA VAL A 135 -1.97 8.82 -0.35
C VAL A 135 -3.18 7.91 -0.50
N PHE A 136 -3.65 7.75 -1.73
CA PHE A 136 -4.65 6.74 -2.07
C PHE A 136 -3.96 5.53 -2.70
N GLY A 137 -4.08 4.37 -2.06
CA GLY A 137 -3.76 3.11 -2.72
C GLY A 137 -4.98 2.62 -3.49
N THR A 138 -4.84 2.42 -4.80
CA THR A 138 -5.97 2.15 -5.70
C THR A 138 -5.66 1.08 -6.73
N ASN A 139 -6.69 0.45 -7.30
CA ASN A 139 -6.58 -0.35 -8.53
C ASN A 139 -6.98 0.46 -9.79
N MET A 140 -6.86 1.79 -9.73
CA MET A 140 -7.31 2.70 -10.78
C MET A 140 -6.63 2.43 -12.13
N ALA A 141 -5.32 2.22 -12.12
CA ALA A 141 -4.57 1.92 -13.34
C ALA A 141 -5.13 0.67 -14.05
N HIS A 142 -5.44 -0.38 -13.28
CA HIS A 142 -6.01 -1.62 -13.78
C HIS A 142 -7.40 -1.38 -14.40
N VAL A 143 -8.26 -0.67 -13.68
CA VAL A 143 -9.64 -0.36 -14.12
C VAL A 143 -9.65 0.47 -15.40
N ILE A 144 -8.81 1.50 -15.50
CA ILE A 144 -8.70 2.34 -16.70
C ILE A 144 -8.20 1.51 -17.90
N ASN A 145 -7.24 0.61 -17.66
CA ASN A 145 -6.73 -0.30 -18.68
C ASN A 145 -7.70 -1.44 -19.02
N LEU A 146 -8.65 -1.77 -18.15
CA LEU A 146 -9.65 -2.79 -18.40
C LEU A 146 -10.77 -2.23 -19.29
N TYR A 147 -11.32 -1.07 -18.91
CA TYR A 147 -12.48 -0.50 -19.59
C TYR A 147 -12.13 0.41 -20.76
N HIS A 148 -10.92 1.00 -20.77
CA HIS A 148 -10.47 1.97 -21.77
C HIS A 148 -11.47 3.12 -22.03
N ASN A 149 -12.29 3.47 -21.03
CA ASN A 149 -13.35 4.46 -21.14
C ASN A 149 -13.46 5.24 -19.83
N LEU A 150 -13.04 6.52 -19.85
CA LEU A 150 -13.00 7.35 -18.65
C LEU A 150 -14.39 7.78 -18.18
N ASP A 151 -15.32 8.06 -19.09
CA ASP A 151 -16.71 8.38 -18.77
C ASP A 151 -17.38 7.20 -18.01
N PHE A 152 -17.10 5.96 -18.44
CA PHE A 152 -17.57 4.79 -17.70
C PHE A 152 -16.90 4.66 -16.33
N VAL A 153 -15.64 5.06 -16.18
CA VAL A 153 -14.93 4.96 -14.90
C VAL A 153 -15.35 6.04 -13.92
N PHE A 154 -15.61 7.27 -14.38
CA PHE A 154 -15.83 8.44 -13.53
C PHE A 154 -17.26 8.99 -13.53
N ASP A 155 -18.06 8.73 -14.56
CA ASP A 155 -19.41 9.29 -14.72
C ASP A 155 -20.51 8.20 -14.74
N ASN A 156 -20.19 6.99 -14.30
CA ASN A 156 -21.17 5.91 -14.24
C ASN A 156 -22.14 6.10 -13.05
N PRO A 157 -23.47 6.15 -13.30
CA PRO A 157 -24.45 6.48 -12.27
C PRO A 157 -24.84 5.29 -11.37
N PHE A 158 -24.23 4.12 -11.52
CA PHE A 158 -24.62 2.94 -10.77
C PHE A 158 -24.28 3.06 -9.27
N SER A 159 -25.26 2.94 -8.38
CA SER A 159 -25.04 3.01 -6.93
C SER A 159 -24.92 1.61 -6.30
N PHE A 160 -23.74 1.33 -5.72
CA PHE A 160 -23.47 0.09 -4.98
C PHE A 160 -24.00 0.16 -3.53
N GLN A 161 -25.31 0.34 -3.35
CA GLN A 161 -25.95 0.44 -2.02
C GLN A 161 -25.76 -0.82 -1.16
N ASP A 162 -25.52 -1.96 -1.80
CA ASP A 162 -25.16 -3.22 -1.15
C ASP A 162 -23.74 -3.18 -0.52
N ARG A 163 -22.84 -2.34 -1.02
CA ARG A 163 -21.51 -2.10 -0.44
C ARG A 163 -21.52 -0.98 0.59
N TYR A 164 -22.16 0.15 0.28
CA TYR A 164 -22.30 1.29 1.18
C TYR A 164 -23.60 2.06 0.92
N SER A 165 -24.33 2.39 1.99
CA SER A 165 -25.50 3.27 1.99
C SER A 165 -25.57 3.97 3.35
N HIS A 166 -26.13 5.17 3.39
CA HIS A 166 -26.40 5.95 4.60
C HIS A 166 -27.22 5.17 5.64
N SER A 167 -28.03 4.20 5.21
CA SER A 167 -28.75 3.30 6.12
C SER A 167 -27.83 2.53 7.08
N ARG A 168 -26.56 2.33 6.71
CA ARG A 168 -25.51 1.74 7.55
C ARG A 168 -24.83 2.81 8.39
N GLN A 169 -25.57 3.46 9.30
CA GLN A 169 -25.10 4.62 10.07
C GLN A 169 -23.76 4.38 10.80
N ARG A 170 -23.46 3.14 11.19
CA ARG A 170 -22.23 2.77 11.89
C ARG A 170 -21.07 2.36 10.97
N PHE A 171 -21.21 2.48 9.65
CA PHE A 171 -20.24 2.00 8.67
C PHE A 171 -18.79 2.48 8.93
N PHE A 172 -18.59 3.76 9.27
CA PHE A 172 -17.28 4.33 9.63
C PHE A 172 -17.05 4.48 11.13
N ALA A 173 -18.08 4.24 11.96
CA ALA A 173 -18.01 4.41 13.41
C ALA A 173 -17.74 3.08 14.15
N ASP A 174 -17.95 1.94 13.48
CA ASP A 174 -17.62 0.64 14.02
C ASP A 174 -16.10 0.44 14.09
N ALA A 175 -15.62 -0.03 15.25
CA ALA A 175 -14.22 -0.35 15.46
C ALA A 175 -13.71 -1.52 14.58
N GLY A 176 -14.63 -2.24 13.93
CA GLY A 176 -14.35 -3.40 13.11
C GLY A 176 -14.51 -4.73 13.84
N SER A 177 -14.18 -5.83 13.15
CA SER A 177 -14.35 -7.19 13.64
C SER A 177 -13.21 -8.09 13.18
N GLN A 178 -12.68 -8.92 14.10
CA GLN A 178 -11.74 -9.98 13.74
C GLN A 178 -12.51 -11.11 13.05
N LEU A 179 -12.28 -11.29 11.75
CA LEU A 179 -12.96 -12.33 10.97
C LEU A 179 -12.24 -13.69 11.08
N ASN A 180 -10.92 -13.68 11.23
CA ASN A 180 -10.09 -14.88 11.38
C ASN A 180 -8.72 -14.51 11.94
N LEU A 181 -7.84 -15.50 12.17
CA LEU A 181 -6.43 -15.23 12.48
C LEU A 181 -5.79 -14.38 11.36
N ARG A 182 -5.21 -13.23 11.73
CA ARG A 182 -4.58 -12.24 10.85
C ARG A 182 -5.52 -11.65 9.80
N LEU A 183 -6.84 -11.61 10.06
CA LEU A 183 -7.84 -11.01 9.19
C LEU A 183 -8.86 -10.20 9.98
N PHE A 184 -8.93 -8.89 9.70
CA PHE A 184 -9.78 -7.93 10.37
C PHE A 184 -10.60 -7.13 9.36
N GLU A 185 -11.86 -6.85 9.66
CA GLU A 185 -12.74 -6.02 8.84
C GLU A 185 -13.02 -4.69 9.53
N THR A 186 -12.77 -3.58 8.84
CA THR A 186 -13.12 -2.22 9.28
C THR A 186 -13.13 -1.27 8.09
N ASN A 187 -13.79 -0.11 8.20
CA ASN A 187 -13.80 0.91 7.14
C ASN A 187 -13.02 2.16 7.52
N PHE A 188 -12.60 2.27 8.77
CA PHE A 188 -11.80 3.37 9.29
C PHE A 188 -10.89 2.88 10.42
N ILE A 189 -9.62 3.30 10.38
CA ILE A 189 -8.67 3.13 11.48
C ILE A 189 -8.10 4.51 11.77
N PRO A 190 -8.28 5.06 12.98
CA PRO A 190 -7.80 6.42 13.28
C PRO A 190 -6.28 6.51 13.32
N ASP A 191 -5.59 5.44 13.69
CA ASP A 191 -4.13 5.39 13.73
C ASP A 191 -3.60 3.96 13.48
N ILE A 192 -2.99 3.75 12.32
CA ILE A 192 -2.40 2.46 11.96
C ILE A 192 -1.07 2.17 12.67
N LYS A 193 -0.39 3.19 13.24
CA LYS A 193 0.85 2.99 14.01
C LYS A 193 0.59 2.23 15.31
N ASN A 194 -0.61 2.36 15.88
CA ASN A 194 -0.99 1.69 17.13
C ASN A 194 -1.97 0.54 16.93
N PHE A 195 -2.30 0.19 15.67
CA PHE A 195 -3.20 -0.91 15.36
C PHE A 195 -2.58 -2.27 15.72
N LEU A 196 -3.33 -3.10 16.45
CA LEU A 196 -2.88 -4.40 16.96
C LEU A 196 -2.71 -5.42 15.83
N LEU A 197 -1.63 -6.20 15.88
CA LEU A 197 -1.26 -7.18 14.86
C LEU A 197 -1.10 -8.56 15.48
N ASP A 198 -1.45 -9.59 14.72
CA ASP A 198 -1.29 -10.98 15.13
C ASP A 198 0.14 -11.47 14.83
N PRO A 199 0.76 -12.34 15.67
CA PRO A 199 2.08 -12.91 15.38
C PRO A 199 2.14 -13.64 14.03
N TYR A 200 3.27 -13.52 13.33
CA TYR A 200 3.47 -14.09 11.99
C TYR A 200 4.82 -14.81 11.81
N PRO A 201 5.08 -15.89 12.57
CA PRO A 201 6.35 -16.62 12.56
C PRO A 201 6.74 -17.22 11.20
N GLU A 202 5.78 -17.42 10.30
CA GLU A 202 5.99 -17.93 8.93
C GLU A 202 6.84 -16.99 8.07
N ARG A 203 6.92 -15.71 8.46
CA ARG A 203 7.61 -14.64 7.72
C ARG A 203 8.85 -14.09 8.39
N GLY A 204 9.25 -14.70 9.49
CA GLY A 204 10.41 -14.27 10.25
C GLY A 204 10.15 -14.41 11.73
N LYS A 205 11.18 -14.12 12.52
CA LYS A 205 11.06 -14.17 13.98
C LYS A 205 10.70 -12.79 14.50
N ARG A 206 9.78 -12.74 15.47
CA ARG A 206 9.25 -11.48 16.06
C ARG A 206 8.68 -10.54 15.01
N THR A 207 7.90 -11.12 14.09
CA THR A 207 7.13 -10.43 13.06
C THR A 207 5.64 -10.59 13.36
N SER A 208 4.84 -9.62 12.94
CA SER A 208 3.39 -9.64 13.08
C SER A 208 2.70 -9.05 11.86
N VAL A 209 1.43 -9.41 11.65
CA VAL A 209 0.63 -8.94 10.53
C VAL A 209 -0.86 -8.87 10.88
N MET A 210 -1.56 -7.92 10.28
CA MET A 210 -3.01 -7.96 10.13
C MET A 210 -3.39 -7.65 8.68
N ARG A 211 -4.23 -8.50 8.07
CA ARG A 211 -4.86 -8.23 6.78
C ARG A 211 -6.17 -7.53 7.01
N LEU A 212 -6.47 -6.52 6.19
CA LEU A 212 -7.65 -5.68 6.34
C LEU A 212 -8.62 -5.92 5.17
N CYS A 213 -9.89 -6.15 5.52
CA CYS A 213 -11.02 -6.01 4.63
C CYS A 213 -11.65 -4.64 4.89
N MET A 214 -11.70 -3.76 3.88
CA MET A 214 -12.27 -2.43 4.04
C MET A 214 -13.25 -2.08 2.90
N ALA A 215 -14.32 -1.39 3.25
CA ALA A 215 -15.41 -0.92 2.38
C ALA A 215 -15.97 -1.94 1.39
N SER A 216 -15.96 -3.22 1.77
CA SER A 216 -16.34 -4.30 0.84
C SER A 216 -15.54 -4.28 -0.46
N ALA A 217 -14.27 -3.88 -0.39
CA ALA A 217 -13.35 -3.86 -1.52
C ALA A 217 -12.72 -5.25 -1.76
N SER A 218 -12.23 -5.46 -2.98
CA SER A 218 -11.35 -6.55 -3.37
C SER A 218 -9.88 -6.20 -3.22
N LEU A 219 -9.55 -4.90 -3.20
CA LEU A 219 -8.26 -4.35 -2.84
C LEU A 219 -7.82 -4.92 -1.49
N SER A 220 -6.66 -5.58 -1.48
CA SER A 220 -6.12 -6.21 -0.29
C SER A 220 -5.15 -5.28 0.40
N LEU A 221 -5.29 -5.14 1.71
CA LEU A 221 -4.39 -4.37 2.55
C LEU A 221 -3.84 -5.25 3.65
N HIS A 222 -2.62 -4.96 4.09
CA HIS A 222 -2.14 -5.46 5.36
C HIS A 222 -1.20 -4.47 6.03
N ILE A 223 -1.20 -4.51 7.36
CA ILE A 223 -0.20 -3.87 8.19
C ILE A 223 0.73 -4.98 8.67
N ALA A 224 2.03 -4.83 8.41
CA ALA A 224 3.07 -5.74 8.88
C ALA A 224 4.05 -5.01 9.78
N GLU A 225 4.63 -5.73 10.73
CA GLU A 225 5.62 -5.17 11.65
C GLU A 225 6.79 -6.15 11.85
N ILE A 226 7.99 -5.58 11.96
CA ILE A 226 9.23 -6.26 12.28
C ILE A 226 9.78 -5.63 13.55
N SER A 227 9.89 -6.42 14.62
CA SER A 227 10.49 -5.95 15.87
C SER A 227 11.96 -5.52 15.71
N PRO A 228 12.51 -4.72 16.64
CA PRO A 228 13.94 -4.39 16.66
C PRO A 228 14.83 -5.63 16.72
N GLY A 229 15.95 -5.61 16.00
CA GLY A 229 16.96 -6.66 16.02
C GLY A 229 16.61 -7.94 15.25
N THR A 230 15.69 -7.87 14.29
CA THR A 230 15.32 -8.97 13.38
C THR A 230 14.92 -8.44 11.99
N TYR A 231 14.76 -9.33 11.03
CA TYR A 231 14.34 -9.05 9.66
C TYR A 231 13.47 -10.18 9.10
N MET A 232 12.67 -9.87 8.08
CA MET A 232 11.95 -10.89 7.29
C MET A 232 12.88 -11.46 6.22
N THR A 233 12.80 -12.77 5.91
CA THR A 233 13.65 -13.36 4.88
C THR A 233 13.28 -12.91 3.46
N ALA A 234 14.23 -13.04 2.54
CA ALA A 234 14.02 -12.71 1.14
C ALA A 234 12.90 -13.58 0.54
N HIS A 235 12.03 -12.96 -0.24
CA HIS A 235 10.96 -13.66 -0.94
C HIS A 235 10.60 -12.95 -2.23
N LYS A 236 9.98 -13.69 -3.16
CA LYS A 236 9.47 -13.18 -4.43
C LYS A 236 8.00 -13.55 -4.61
N HIS A 237 7.30 -12.76 -5.40
CA HIS A 237 5.92 -12.98 -5.81
C HIS A 237 5.62 -12.25 -7.13
N GLY A 238 4.39 -12.39 -7.63
CA GLY A 238 3.87 -11.58 -8.73
C GLY A 238 3.90 -10.07 -8.43
N PRO A 239 3.72 -9.22 -9.44
CA PRO A 239 3.76 -7.76 -9.25
C PRO A 239 2.54 -7.26 -8.47
N GLY A 240 2.58 -6.00 -8.01
CA GLY A 240 1.37 -5.28 -7.53
C GLY A 240 1.36 -4.87 -6.06
N ALA A 241 2.36 -5.26 -5.26
CA ALA A 241 2.48 -4.79 -3.88
C ALA A 241 3.16 -3.42 -3.81
N HIS A 242 2.58 -2.48 -3.07
CA HIS A 242 3.18 -1.19 -2.69
C HIS A 242 3.29 -1.15 -1.18
N VAL A 243 4.50 -1.24 -0.66
CA VAL A 243 4.80 -1.31 0.77
C VAL A 243 5.27 0.07 1.21
N LEU A 244 4.40 0.78 1.92
CA LEU A 244 4.66 2.06 2.54
C LEU A 244 5.19 1.85 3.96
N CYS A 245 6.36 2.37 4.26
CA CYS A 245 6.86 2.43 5.64
C CYS A 245 6.08 3.50 6.41
N VAL A 246 5.44 3.10 7.52
CA VAL A 246 4.59 3.98 8.34
C VAL A 246 5.15 4.20 9.74
N GLY A 247 6.17 3.45 10.15
CA GLY A 247 6.86 3.65 11.42
C GLY A 247 8.19 2.90 11.50
N GLY A 248 9.06 3.35 12.39
CA GLY A 248 10.42 2.79 12.54
C GLY A 248 11.36 3.17 11.41
N GLU A 249 12.50 2.50 11.35
CA GLU A 249 13.51 2.69 10.31
C GLU A 249 14.25 1.40 9.95
N GLY A 250 14.74 1.34 8.71
CA GLY A 250 15.28 0.12 8.18
C GLY A 250 15.83 0.27 6.77
N TYR A 251 15.89 -0.85 6.08
CA TYR A 251 16.15 -0.90 4.65
C TYR A 251 15.51 -2.14 4.04
N GLU A 252 15.32 -2.11 2.72
CA GLU A 252 15.07 -3.29 1.92
C GLU A 252 16.25 -3.62 1.04
N LEU A 253 16.43 -4.92 0.77
CA LEU A 253 17.27 -5.41 -0.30
C LEU A 253 16.38 -5.89 -1.44
N LEU A 254 16.73 -5.52 -2.67
CA LEU A 254 16.03 -5.87 -3.90
C LEU A 254 17.04 -6.50 -4.88
N PHE A 255 16.71 -7.66 -5.43
CA PHE A 255 17.57 -8.35 -6.41
C PHE A 255 16.78 -9.37 -7.25
N MET A 256 17.15 -9.52 -8.52
CA MET A 256 16.58 -10.57 -9.38
C MET A 256 17.26 -11.92 -9.12
N PRO A 257 16.58 -13.05 -9.42
CA PRO A 257 17.20 -14.37 -9.35
C PRO A 257 18.48 -14.44 -10.18
N GLY A 258 19.60 -14.80 -9.54
CA GLY A 258 20.92 -14.91 -10.18
C GLY A 258 21.74 -13.63 -10.22
N GLU A 259 21.24 -12.50 -9.72
CA GLU A 259 22.05 -11.30 -9.54
C GLU A 259 22.99 -11.43 -8.34
N GLU A 260 24.26 -11.07 -8.54
CA GLU A 260 25.27 -11.04 -7.47
C GLU A 260 25.16 -9.76 -6.62
N SER A 261 24.74 -8.65 -7.23
CA SER A 261 24.56 -7.37 -6.54
C SER A 261 23.14 -7.19 -6.03
N ARG A 262 23.00 -6.58 -4.84
CA ARG A 262 21.69 -6.24 -4.25
C ARG A 262 21.51 -4.74 -4.21
N ARG A 263 20.36 -4.27 -4.65
CA ARG A 263 19.98 -2.85 -4.51
C ARG A 263 19.40 -2.64 -3.12
N ARG A 264 20.05 -1.77 -2.34
CA ARG A 264 19.59 -1.39 -1.01
C ARG A 264 18.75 -0.12 -1.09
N VAL A 265 17.56 -0.14 -0.50
CA VAL A 265 16.66 1.00 -0.41
C VAL A 265 16.44 1.33 1.06
N ALA A 266 16.67 2.57 1.47
CA ALA A 266 16.39 2.98 2.84
C ALA A 266 14.88 2.99 3.11
N LEU A 267 14.47 2.50 4.28
CA LEU A 267 13.09 2.61 4.76
C LEU A 267 13.04 3.61 5.91
N LYS A 268 12.30 4.68 5.69
CA LYS A 268 11.91 5.68 6.68
C LYS A 268 10.41 5.93 6.55
N PRO A 269 9.73 6.51 7.55
CA PRO A 269 8.32 6.85 7.43
C PRO A 269 8.07 7.65 6.15
N THR A 270 7.05 7.22 5.40
CA THR A 270 6.66 7.69 4.06
C THR A 270 7.48 7.20 2.87
N ALA A 271 8.52 6.39 3.07
CA ALA A 271 9.16 5.67 1.97
C ALA A 271 8.24 4.57 1.43
N VAL A 272 8.24 4.34 0.11
CA VAL A 272 7.51 3.26 -0.54
C VAL A 272 8.46 2.37 -1.32
N VAL A 273 8.27 1.06 -1.21
CA VAL A 273 8.91 0.06 -2.07
C VAL A 273 7.84 -0.74 -2.81
N SER A 274 8.08 -1.00 -4.09
CA SER A 274 7.27 -1.89 -4.92
C SER A 274 8.19 -2.77 -5.75
N PRO A 275 8.39 -4.04 -5.36
CA PRO A 275 9.25 -4.95 -6.09
C PRO A 275 8.65 -5.26 -7.46
N ARG A 276 9.51 -5.45 -8.46
CA ARG A 276 9.11 -5.95 -9.78
C ARG A 276 8.66 -7.40 -9.68
N ARG A 277 8.00 -7.89 -10.72
CA ARG A 277 7.64 -9.31 -10.81
C ARG A 277 8.87 -10.20 -10.63
N ASN A 278 8.79 -11.18 -9.74
CA ASN A 278 9.86 -12.12 -9.41
C ASN A 278 11.14 -11.50 -8.81
N GLU A 279 11.14 -10.22 -8.45
CA GLU A 279 12.24 -9.58 -7.72
C GLU A 279 12.19 -10.05 -6.26
N TYR A 280 13.30 -10.62 -5.78
CA TYR A 280 13.44 -10.90 -4.36
C TYR A 280 13.51 -9.59 -3.60
N HIS A 281 12.74 -9.54 -2.52
CA HIS A 281 12.76 -8.42 -1.59
C HIS A 281 12.79 -8.90 -0.14
N GLN A 282 13.50 -8.15 0.69
CA GLN A 282 13.82 -8.52 2.06
C GLN A 282 13.81 -7.28 2.95
N HIS A 283 13.16 -7.36 4.11
CA HIS A 283 12.86 -6.19 4.95
C HIS A 283 13.63 -6.25 6.26
N PHE A 284 14.46 -5.24 6.54
CA PHE A 284 15.34 -5.20 7.71
C PHE A 284 15.00 -4.06 8.65
N ASN A 285 14.70 -4.37 9.92
CA ASN A 285 14.58 -3.35 10.96
C ASN A 285 15.98 -3.02 11.51
N THR A 286 16.42 -1.77 11.37
CA THR A 286 17.68 -1.28 11.95
C THR A 286 17.49 -0.19 13.00
N GLY A 287 16.26 0.02 13.47
CA GLY A 287 15.91 0.98 14.50
C GLY A 287 15.67 0.32 15.86
N SER A 288 15.55 1.16 16.89
CA SER A 288 15.15 0.74 18.23
C SER A 288 13.64 0.53 18.38
N GLU A 289 12.85 1.01 17.42
CA GLU A 289 11.39 0.88 17.36
C GLU A 289 10.97 -0.15 16.30
N PRO A 290 9.76 -0.73 16.39
CA PRO A 290 9.27 -1.62 15.34
C PRO A 290 9.18 -0.93 13.97
N LEU A 291 9.69 -1.60 12.94
CA LEU A 291 9.53 -1.21 11.54
C LEU A 291 8.13 -1.64 11.11
N ARG A 292 7.22 -0.67 10.93
CA ARG A 292 5.82 -0.89 10.60
C ARG A 292 5.55 -0.46 9.16
N MET A 293 4.82 -1.29 8.43
CA MET A 293 4.58 -1.11 7.00
C MET A 293 3.10 -1.32 6.69
N LEU A 294 2.52 -0.40 5.90
CA LEU A 294 1.21 -0.54 5.27
C LEU A 294 1.42 -0.97 3.83
N ALA A 295 0.79 -2.06 3.42
CA ALA A 295 0.94 -2.56 2.08
C ALA A 295 -0.39 -2.66 1.34
N PHE A 296 -0.49 -1.93 0.24
CA PHE A 296 -1.56 -2.02 -0.74
C PHE A 296 -1.20 -3.09 -1.76
N LYS A 297 -2.10 -4.04 -1.99
CA LYS A 297 -1.84 -5.17 -2.88
C LYS A 297 -3.06 -5.50 -3.72
N GLU A 298 -2.77 -5.89 -4.95
CA GLU A 298 -3.63 -6.82 -5.66
C GLU A 298 -3.31 -8.21 -5.07
N GLN A 299 -4.07 -8.65 -4.06
CA GLN A 299 -4.21 -10.10 -3.91
C GLN A 299 -5.36 -10.51 -4.80
N GLY A 300 -5.15 -11.57 -5.58
CA GLY A 300 -6.06 -12.04 -6.62
C GLY A 300 -7.50 -12.33 -6.19
N TYR A 301 -7.92 -12.05 -4.94
CA TYR A 301 -9.29 -12.15 -4.47
C TYR A 301 -9.54 -11.27 -3.21
N SER A 302 -10.77 -10.79 -3.07
CA SER A 302 -11.24 -10.15 -1.83
C SER A 302 -11.21 -11.15 -0.67
N SER A 303 -10.52 -10.80 0.43
CA SER A 303 -10.58 -11.60 1.66
C SER A 303 -11.98 -11.62 2.30
N LYS A 304 -12.86 -10.69 1.89
CA LYS A 304 -14.27 -10.64 2.32
C LYS A 304 -15.16 -11.58 1.51
N TYR A 305 -15.01 -11.60 0.18
CA TYR A 305 -15.87 -12.38 -0.72
C TYR A 305 -15.35 -13.79 -1.02
N GLY A 306 -14.15 -14.11 -0.54
CA GLY A 306 -13.56 -15.43 -0.68
C GLY A 306 -13.15 -15.76 -2.11
N THR A 307 -12.58 -16.95 -2.29
CA THR A 307 -11.94 -17.37 -3.55
C THR A 307 -12.41 -18.75 -4.01
N GLY A 308 -13.46 -19.29 -3.37
CA GLY A 308 -13.81 -20.71 -3.46
C GLY A 308 -12.80 -21.66 -2.79
N LYS A 309 -11.86 -21.14 -2.00
CA LYS A 309 -10.89 -21.91 -1.21
C LYS A 309 -10.99 -21.54 0.27
N SER A 310 -10.62 -22.47 1.14
CA SER A 310 -10.52 -22.21 2.58
C SER A 310 -9.46 -21.14 2.86
N TYR A 311 -9.76 -20.23 3.79
CA TYR A 311 -8.80 -19.23 4.24
C TYR A 311 -7.58 -19.89 4.88
N GLN A 312 -6.38 -19.47 4.45
CA GLN A 312 -5.11 -19.96 4.99
C GLN A 312 -4.39 -18.81 5.71
N PRO A 313 -4.31 -18.78 7.04
CA PRO A 313 -3.73 -17.65 7.79
C PRO A 313 -2.26 -17.35 7.46
N ALA A 314 -1.52 -18.36 6.98
CA ALA A 314 -0.15 -18.20 6.53
C ALA A 314 -0.09 -17.29 5.29
N LEU A 315 -0.78 -17.59 4.18
CA LEU A 315 -0.65 -16.92 2.86
C LEU A 315 0.82 -16.56 2.48
N SER A 316 1.77 -17.35 2.95
CA SER A 316 3.20 -17.08 2.81
C SER A 316 3.75 -17.73 1.55
N ALA A 317 4.89 -17.19 1.10
CA ALA A 317 5.71 -17.71 0.02
C ALA A 317 6.41 -19.04 0.37
N GLN A 318 5.65 -20.02 0.84
CA GLN A 318 6.13 -21.29 1.40
C GLN A 318 6.16 -22.43 0.38
N ASP A 319 6.10 -22.12 -0.92
CA ASP A 319 6.33 -23.15 -1.92
C ASP A 319 7.73 -23.75 -1.73
N LYS A 320 7.82 -25.07 -1.92
CA LYS A 320 9.09 -25.79 -1.81
C LYS A 320 9.88 -25.74 -3.11
N ASP A 321 9.22 -25.43 -4.23
CA ASP A 321 9.87 -25.24 -5.51
C ASP A 321 10.47 -23.82 -5.61
N PRO A 322 11.79 -23.66 -5.71
CA PRO A 322 12.42 -22.35 -5.90
C PRO A 322 11.96 -21.64 -7.19
N ASN A 323 11.43 -22.39 -8.16
CA ASN A 323 10.91 -21.85 -9.41
C ASN A 323 9.45 -21.40 -9.32
N ALA A 324 8.75 -21.69 -8.22
CA ALA A 324 7.38 -21.23 -8.01
C ALA A 324 7.31 -19.69 -8.02
N GLU A 325 6.22 -19.12 -8.53
CA GLU A 325 6.02 -17.67 -8.58
C GLU A 325 6.13 -17.03 -7.19
N ILE A 326 5.62 -17.71 -6.17
CA ILE A 326 5.67 -17.26 -4.78
C ILE A 326 6.63 -18.16 -4.00
N PHE A 327 7.84 -17.65 -3.70
CA PHE A 327 8.90 -18.42 -3.04
C PHE A 327 9.68 -17.58 -2.03
N GLN A 328 10.13 -18.21 -0.94
CA GLN A 328 10.88 -17.59 0.15
C GLN A 328 12.17 -18.35 0.38
N ILE A 329 13.28 -17.63 0.44
CA ILE A 329 14.57 -18.16 0.85
C ILE A 329 14.53 -18.31 2.39
N SER A 330 14.87 -19.49 2.90
CA SER A 330 14.98 -19.70 4.34
C SER A 330 16.25 -19.07 4.89
N TYR A 331 16.30 -18.75 6.19
CA TYR A 331 17.53 -18.26 6.81
C TYR A 331 18.73 -19.19 6.64
N GLN A 332 18.53 -20.52 6.50
CA GLN A 332 19.62 -21.48 6.28
C GLN A 332 20.19 -21.41 4.86
N ASN A 333 19.39 -20.95 3.91
CA ASN A 333 19.73 -20.89 2.48
C ASN A 333 20.01 -19.46 2.00
N GLU A 334 19.95 -18.47 2.89
CA GLU A 334 20.29 -17.09 2.53
C GLU A 334 21.80 -16.92 2.40
N ASP A 335 22.20 -15.92 1.63
CA ASP A 335 23.61 -15.55 1.53
C ASP A 335 24.13 -15.12 2.93
N PRO A 336 25.17 -15.77 3.47
CA PRO A 336 25.72 -15.41 4.79
C PRO A 336 26.11 -13.93 4.92
N GLU A 337 26.51 -13.27 3.82
CA GLU A 337 26.84 -11.84 3.82
C GLU A 337 25.65 -10.96 4.23
N ILE A 338 24.42 -11.36 3.92
CA ILE A 338 23.20 -10.63 4.30
C ILE A 338 23.11 -10.52 5.82
N SER A 339 23.26 -11.65 6.52
CA SER A 339 23.19 -11.67 7.99
C SER A 339 24.37 -10.90 8.61
N ALA A 340 25.58 -11.03 8.04
CA ALA A 340 26.76 -10.33 8.50
C ALA A 340 26.67 -8.79 8.33
N GLU A 341 26.15 -8.32 7.19
CA GLU A 341 25.85 -6.89 6.97
C GLU A 341 24.81 -6.36 7.94
N TYR A 342 23.74 -7.12 8.16
CA TYR A 342 22.71 -6.74 9.11
C TYR A 342 23.28 -6.60 10.53
N TYR A 343 24.16 -7.52 10.94
CA TYR A 343 24.76 -7.49 12.27
C TYR A 343 25.65 -6.26 12.45
N ARG A 344 26.48 -5.96 11.46
CA ARG A 344 27.28 -4.72 11.45
C ARG A 344 26.40 -3.47 11.54
N ALA A 345 25.25 -3.47 10.84
CA ALA A 345 24.30 -2.36 10.91
C ALA A 345 23.69 -2.21 12.32
N LEU A 346 23.32 -3.31 12.98
CA LEU A 346 22.81 -3.27 14.36
C LEU A 346 23.88 -2.84 15.37
N GLU A 347 25.09 -3.38 15.26
CA GLU A 347 26.21 -3.06 16.16
C GLU A 347 26.55 -1.57 16.09
N SER A 348 26.61 -0.99 14.88
CA SER A 348 26.87 0.44 14.69
C SER A 348 25.85 1.37 15.37
N LYS A 349 24.65 0.84 15.68
CA LYS A 349 23.55 1.56 16.34
C LYS A 349 23.28 1.08 17.76
N GLY A 350 24.08 0.15 18.30
CA GLY A 350 23.88 -0.41 19.64
C GLY A 350 22.60 -1.23 19.81
N ILE A 351 22.03 -1.77 18.73
CA ILE A 351 20.79 -2.54 18.78
C ILE A 351 21.12 -4.02 19.01
N THR A 352 20.45 -4.65 19.98
CA THR A 352 20.66 -6.07 20.25
C THR A 352 20.03 -6.94 19.17
N LEU A 353 20.80 -7.89 18.63
CA LEU A 353 20.31 -8.93 17.76
C LEU A 353 19.32 -9.86 18.49
N ARG A 354 18.20 -10.18 17.84
CA ARG A 354 17.09 -10.96 18.42
C ARG A 354 16.65 -12.13 17.54
N LEU A 355 17.59 -12.65 16.74
CA LEU A 355 17.43 -13.90 16.01
C LEU A 355 17.99 -15.08 16.85
N PRO A 356 17.16 -16.06 17.29
CA PRO A 356 17.60 -17.36 17.82
C PRO A 356 18.54 -18.05 16.82
N PRO A 357 19.49 -18.86 17.31
CA PRO A 357 20.79 -19.05 16.68
C PRO A 357 20.64 -19.37 15.20
N LEU A 358 21.12 -18.45 14.36
CA LEU A 358 21.79 -18.89 13.15
C LEU A 358 23.02 -19.64 13.69
N ASP A 359 23.20 -20.90 13.31
CA ASP A 359 24.39 -21.65 13.67
C ASP A 359 25.59 -20.86 13.14
N GLN A 360 26.30 -20.17 14.04
CA GLN A 360 27.36 -19.22 13.73
C GLN A 360 28.64 -19.62 14.46
N GLY A 361 29.03 -20.88 14.37
CA GLY A 361 30.26 -21.34 15.01
C GLY A 361 30.64 -22.77 14.70
N GLY A 362 31.13 -23.01 13.48
CA GLY A 362 32.28 -23.89 13.33
C GLY A 362 33.55 -23.07 13.60
N HIS A 363 34.16 -23.29 14.77
CA HIS A 363 35.56 -22.99 15.04
C HIS A 363 36.19 -24.19 15.74
#